data_AF-A0A970FFD0-F1
#
_entry.id   AF-A0A970FFD0-F1
#
_cell.length_a   1.000
_cell.length_b   1.000
_cell.length_c   1.000
_cell.angle_alpha   90.00
_cell.angle_beta   90.00
_cell.angle_gamma   90.00
#
_symmetry.space_group_name_H-M   'P 1'
#
loop_
_entity.id
_entity.type
_entity.pdbx_description
1 polymer ?
#
loop_
_entity_poly.entity_id
_entity_poly.type
_entity_poly.pdbx_seq_one_letter_code
_entity_poly.pdbx_strand_id
1 'polypeptide(L)'
;MSSHGCTHLWRPALSSSFILDWDGVLAETKLSFAHIREKYFQGRFVPLFESIETLPAETAKALEKDIYNEEMRGAEIAEAVPGAFELVEWLQAKGIPWCVVSRNCFDSIRLAAQKAGLSLPSIVYSRDTPPVKPSPEALWRAAEDMKVHPSGCLMIGDFVYDLVGARRAGMRAVLVQRPGVEWEHWADASFDRLLDFVEVLKKEGSLQAWEYRALQGSGGDAASLEALAGCALSMPDSREDILSVCMKCAARGVLNFHLEGEGTLGAAQWFEIQGLSPEWLDMPVKEVLKHLLGLKYPLARVIDDMAGFTALRVNEAGEPEVL
;
A
#
# COMPACT_ATOMS: atom_id res chain seq x y z
N MET A 1 23.26 -16.34 6.44
CA MET A 1 22.32 -15.98 7.52
C MET A 1 21.37 -17.14 7.67
N SER A 2 21.12 -17.64 8.89
CA SER A 2 20.24 -18.81 9.11
C SER A 2 18.80 -18.52 8.68
N SER A 3 18.04 -19.56 8.26
CA SER A 3 16.61 -19.57 7.90
C SER A 3 15.61 -19.02 8.92
N HIS A 4 16.11 -18.41 9.99
CA HIS A 4 15.34 -17.93 11.11
C HIS A 4 14.85 -16.52 10.79
N GLY A 5 13.68 -16.41 10.16
CA GLY A 5 13.00 -15.12 10.03
C GLY A 5 12.04 -14.97 8.84
N CYS A 6 12.00 -15.90 7.89
CA CYS A 6 10.99 -15.89 6.84
C CYS A 6 9.65 -16.33 7.38
N THR A 7 8.62 -15.52 7.14
CA THR A 7 7.26 -15.84 7.53
C THR A 7 6.30 -15.17 6.57
N HIS A 8 5.13 -15.77 6.37
CA HIS A 8 3.99 -15.17 5.66
C HIS A 8 3.26 -14.13 6.50
N LEU A 9 3.80 -13.79 7.67
CA LEU A 9 3.32 -12.73 8.53
C LEU A 9 4.11 -11.44 8.29
N TRP A 10 3.40 -10.34 8.24
CA TRP A 10 3.95 -9.01 8.11
C TRP A 10 3.94 -8.28 9.46
N ARG A 11 5.02 -7.57 9.78
CA ARG A 11 5.12 -6.74 10.98
C ARG A 11 5.04 -5.26 10.61
N PRO A 12 3.88 -4.58 10.81
CA PRO A 12 3.74 -3.17 10.46
C PRO A 12 4.68 -2.25 11.24
N ALA A 13 5.07 -2.64 12.46
CA ALA A 13 6.01 -1.86 13.28
C ALA A 13 7.43 -1.76 12.66
N LEU A 14 7.76 -2.61 11.68
CA LEU A 14 9.04 -2.59 10.98
C LEU A 14 9.00 -1.79 9.66
N SER A 15 7.87 -1.15 9.34
CA SER A 15 7.78 -0.26 8.17
C SER A 15 8.72 0.94 8.33
N SER A 16 9.41 1.28 7.25
CA SER A 16 10.40 2.36 7.21
C SER A 16 9.77 3.75 7.22
N SER A 17 8.51 3.88 6.79
CA SER A 17 7.75 5.12 6.88
C SER A 17 6.24 4.89 6.88
N PHE A 18 5.51 5.94 7.27
CA PHE A 18 4.05 5.94 7.34
C PHE A 18 3.45 7.09 6.53
N ILE A 19 2.48 6.77 5.68
CA ILE A 19 1.67 7.75 4.95
C ILE A 19 0.29 7.71 5.59
N LEU A 20 -0.17 8.85 6.10
CA LEU A 20 -1.43 8.94 6.82
C LEU A 20 -2.45 9.71 5.99
N ASP A 21 -3.66 9.17 5.85
CA ASP A 21 -4.79 10.01 5.46
C ASP A 21 -5.11 11.04 6.56
N TRP A 22 -5.87 12.07 6.17
CA TRP A 22 -6.33 13.09 7.09
C TRP A 22 -7.67 12.72 7.73
N ASP A 23 -8.73 12.71 6.94
CA ASP A 23 -10.10 12.50 7.43
C ASP A 23 -10.32 11.04 7.82
N GLY A 24 -10.93 10.80 8.97
CA GLY A 24 -11.17 9.44 9.45
C GLY A 24 -9.92 8.70 9.94
N VAL A 25 -8.72 9.28 9.83
CA VAL A 25 -7.46 8.71 10.34
C VAL A 25 -6.82 9.63 11.39
N LEU A 26 -6.49 10.87 11.05
CA LEU A 26 -5.93 11.83 12.02
C LEU A 26 -7.02 12.71 12.62
N ALA A 27 -7.89 13.27 11.78
CA ALA A 27 -8.96 14.16 12.20
C ALA A 27 -10.33 13.65 11.73
N GLU A 28 -11.35 13.85 12.54
CA GLU A 28 -12.74 13.64 12.17
C GLU A 28 -13.37 14.99 11.86
N THR A 29 -13.66 15.23 10.59
CA THR A 29 -14.18 16.51 10.05
C THR A 29 -15.65 16.39 9.64
N LYS A 30 -16.27 15.19 9.72
CA LYS A 30 -17.68 14.92 9.43
C LYS A 30 -18.15 15.45 8.06
N LEU A 31 -17.27 15.44 7.06
CA LEU A 31 -17.56 15.97 5.73
C LEU A 31 -18.73 15.24 5.07
N SER A 32 -19.66 16.01 4.48
CA SER A 32 -20.79 15.46 3.73
C SER A 32 -21.00 16.17 2.40
N PHE A 33 -20.56 15.51 1.34
CA PHE A 33 -20.69 15.98 -0.03
C PHE A 33 -22.06 15.69 -0.68
N ALA A 34 -23.01 15.09 0.06
CA ALA A 34 -24.31 14.69 -0.48
C ALA A 34 -25.09 15.88 -1.06
N HIS A 35 -25.14 17.00 -0.35
CA HIS A 35 -25.85 18.19 -0.81
C HIS A 35 -25.19 18.84 -2.05
N ILE A 36 -23.87 18.74 -2.19
CA ILE A 36 -23.12 19.19 -3.37
C ILE A 36 -23.46 18.28 -4.55
N ARG A 37 -23.49 16.95 -4.35
CA ARG A 37 -23.91 16.00 -5.39
C ARG A 37 -25.34 16.23 -5.83
N GLU A 38 -26.24 16.54 -4.90
CA GLU A 38 -27.62 16.91 -5.22
C GLU A 38 -27.67 18.14 -6.14
N LYS A 39 -26.98 19.21 -5.75
CA LYS A 39 -26.94 20.49 -6.47
C LYS A 39 -26.38 20.38 -7.89
N TYR A 40 -25.27 19.65 -8.07
CA TYR A 40 -24.53 19.64 -9.34
C TYR A 40 -24.78 18.41 -10.22
N PHE A 41 -25.22 17.29 -9.63
CA PHE A 41 -25.26 16.00 -10.32
C PHE A 41 -26.57 15.22 -10.11
N GLN A 42 -27.61 15.86 -9.56
CA GLN A 42 -28.93 15.26 -9.30
C GLN A 42 -28.81 14.03 -8.37
N GLY A 43 -27.97 14.15 -7.35
CA GLY A 43 -27.77 13.13 -6.32
C GLY A 43 -26.92 11.94 -6.76
N ARG A 44 -26.51 11.89 -8.05
CA ARG A 44 -25.66 10.80 -8.55
C ARG A 44 -24.30 10.82 -7.87
N PHE A 45 -23.81 9.63 -7.54
CA PHE A 45 -22.47 9.48 -7.01
C PHE A 45 -21.42 9.65 -8.14
N VAL A 46 -20.88 10.86 -8.27
CA VAL A 46 -19.74 11.18 -9.16
C VAL A 46 -18.47 11.54 -8.37
N PRO A 47 -17.26 11.22 -8.85
CA PRO A 47 -16.03 11.73 -8.25
C PRO A 47 -15.98 13.26 -8.43
N LEU A 48 -16.23 14.01 -7.35
CA LEU A 48 -16.48 15.46 -7.44
C LEU A 48 -15.29 16.21 -8.02
N PHE A 49 -14.07 15.85 -7.62
CA PHE A 49 -12.85 16.52 -8.01
C PHE A 49 -12.52 16.32 -9.49
N GLU A 50 -12.59 15.07 -9.95
CA GLU A 50 -12.37 14.70 -11.34
C GLU A 50 -13.46 15.27 -12.25
N SER A 51 -14.68 15.47 -11.71
CA SER A 51 -15.78 16.05 -12.47
C SER A 51 -15.57 17.54 -12.77
N ILE A 52 -14.75 18.27 -11.99
CA ILE A 52 -14.47 19.70 -12.20
C ILE A 52 -13.99 19.96 -13.62
N GLU A 53 -13.07 19.14 -14.13
CA GLU A 53 -12.47 19.27 -15.46
C GLU A 53 -13.46 19.05 -16.61
N THR A 54 -14.60 18.41 -16.32
CA THR A 54 -15.61 18.04 -17.32
C THR A 54 -16.78 19.05 -17.41
N LEU A 55 -16.85 20.00 -16.48
CA LEU A 55 -17.95 20.94 -16.35
C LEU A 55 -17.67 22.28 -17.06
N PRO A 56 -18.72 23.03 -17.46
CA PRO A 56 -18.55 24.41 -17.90
C PRO A 56 -17.83 25.26 -16.83
N ALA A 57 -16.94 26.16 -17.26
CA ALA A 57 -16.03 26.89 -16.37
C ALA A 57 -16.72 27.58 -15.17
N GLU A 58 -17.89 28.19 -15.37
CA GLU A 58 -18.62 28.85 -14.28
C GLU A 58 -19.22 27.84 -13.28
N THR A 59 -19.70 26.69 -13.77
CA THR A 59 -20.18 25.60 -12.92
C THR A 59 -19.02 24.94 -12.16
N ALA A 60 -17.87 24.75 -12.82
CA ALA A 60 -16.67 24.18 -12.23
C ALA A 60 -16.17 25.05 -11.05
N LYS A 61 -16.01 26.37 -11.26
CA LYS A 61 -15.65 27.32 -10.19
C LYS A 61 -16.64 27.32 -9.03
N ALA A 62 -17.93 27.23 -9.32
CA ALA A 62 -18.95 27.18 -8.28
C ALA A 62 -18.87 25.88 -7.47
N LEU A 63 -18.63 24.74 -8.13
CA LEU A 63 -18.44 23.45 -7.49
C LEU A 63 -17.18 23.45 -6.60
N GLU A 64 -16.04 23.93 -7.11
CA GLU A 64 -14.80 24.08 -6.35
C GLU A 64 -15.01 24.91 -5.08
N LYS A 65 -15.71 26.04 -5.20
CA LYS A 65 -16.03 26.90 -4.06
C LYS A 65 -16.90 26.20 -3.03
N ASP A 66 -17.91 25.44 -3.46
CA ASP A 66 -18.78 24.71 -2.55
C ASP A 66 -18.03 23.59 -1.83
N ILE A 67 -17.16 22.86 -2.54
CA ILE A 67 -16.29 21.84 -1.93
C ILE A 67 -15.37 22.48 -0.88
N TYR A 68 -14.68 23.57 -1.23
CA TYR A 68 -13.82 24.30 -0.30
C TYR A 68 -14.59 24.76 0.95
N ASN A 69 -15.79 25.33 0.78
CA ASN A 69 -16.59 25.79 1.90
C ASN A 69 -17.01 24.64 2.82
N GLU A 70 -17.34 23.47 2.26
CA GLU A 70 -17.69 22.31 3.05
C GLU A 70 -16.49 21.77 3.83
N GLU A 71 -15.33 21.72 3.20
CA GLU A 71 -14.06 21.36 3.86
C GLU A 71 -13.73 22.30 5.02
N MET A 72 -13.87 23.61 4.81
CA MET A 72 -13.64 24.60 5.86
C MET A 72 -14.64 24.49 7.02
N ARG A 73 -15.92 24.19 6.73
CA ARG A 73 -16.92 23.94 7.80
C ARG A 73 -16.58 22.69 8.61
N GLY A 74 -16.18 21.60 7.96
CA GLY A 74 -15.73 20.39 8.64
C GLY A 74 -14.50 20.64 9.50
N ALA A 75 -13.55 21.43 8.98
CA ALA A 75 -12.34 21.80 9.70
C ALA A 75 -12.61 22.61 10.99
N GLU A 76 -13.61 23.50 11.01
CA GLU A 76 -13.96 24.32 12.18
C GLU A 76 -14.43 23.50 13.39
N ILE A 77 -15.01 22.32 13.14
CA ILE A 77 -15.55 21.40 14.16
C ILE A 77 -14.70 20.14 14.31
N ALA A 78 -13.49 20.13 13.74
CA ALA A 78 -12.65 18.95 13.70
C ALA A 78 -12.20 18.51 15.09
N GLU A 79 -12.26 17.20 15.32
CA GLU A 79 -11.74 16.55 16.53
C GLU A 79 -10.67 15.53 16.12
N ALA A 80 -9.71 15.25 17.00
CA ALA A 80 -8.73 14.20 16.73
C ALA A 80 -9.41 12.83 16.77
N VAL A 81 -9.05 11.96 15.84
CA VAL A 81 -9.47 10.56 15.88
C VAL A 81 -8.88 9.88 17.12
N PRO A 82 -9.65 9.09 17.89
CA PRO A 82 -9.08 8.31 19.01
C PRO A 82 -7.95 7.39 18.54
N GLY A 83 -6.73 7.59 19.06
CA GLY A 83 -5.51 6.92 18.62
C GLY A 83 -4.58 7.78 17.74
N ALA A 84 -5.03 8.94 17.25
CA ALA A 84 -4.22 9.79 16.37
C ALA A 84 -3.00 10.37 17.09
N PHE A 85 -3.18 10.86 18.32
CA PHE A 85 -2.08 11.36 19.15
C PHE A 85 -1.10 10.23 19.46
N GLU A 86 -1.59 9.08 19.88
CA GLU A 86 -0.78 7.92 20.24
C GLU A 86 0.02 7.38 19.05
N LEU A 87 -0.56 7.40 17.84
CA LEU A 87 0.13 7.04 16.62
C LEU A 87 1.27 8.03 16.33
N VAL A 88 0.98 9.33 16.32
CA VAL A 88 1.98 10.37 16.02
C VAL A 88 3.12 10.37 17.05
N GLU A 89 2.78 10.26 18.33
CA GLU A 89 3.78 10.15 19.41
C GLU A 89 4.64 8.89 19.25
N TRP A 90 4.05 7.75 18.90
CA TRP A 90 4.80 6.52 18.66
C TRP A 90 5.77 6.66 17.47
N LEU A 91 5.32 7.25 16.36
CA LEU A 91 6.16 7.50 15.18
C LEU A 91 7.34 8.42 15.52
N GLN A 92 7.06 9.52 16.23
CA GLN A 92 8.09 10.48 16.66
C GLN A 92 9.10 9.85 17.63
N ALA A 93 8.62 9.10 18.63
CA ALA A 93 9.48 8.43 19.60
C ALA A 93 10.41 7.39 18.96
N LYS A 94 9.95 6.72 17.89
CA LYS A 94 10.74 5.76 17.12
C LYS A 94 11.61 6.41 16.03
N GLY A 95 11.45 7.70 15.76
CA GLY A 95 12.14 8.40 14.68
C GLY A 95 11.74 7.92 13.29
N ILE A 96 10.53 7.38 13.14
CA ILE A 96 10.03 6.86 11.86
C ILE A 96 9.47 8.03 11.04
N PRO A 97 9.96 8.27 9.81
CA PRO A 97 9.40 9.27 8.92
C PRO A 97 7.92 9.04 8.65
N TRP A 98 7.14 10.12 8.67
CA TRP A 98 5.74 10.07 8.29
C TRP A 98 5.28 11.36 7.65
N CYS A 99 4.22 11.27 6.86
CA CYS A 99 3.61 12.41 6.17
C CYS A 99 2.09 12.27 6.12
N VAL A 100 1.43 13.36 5.70
CA VAL A 100 0.00 13.35 5.37
C VAL A 100 -0.17 13.36 3.86
N VAL A 101 -1.08 12.53 3.35
CA VAL A 101 -1.58 12.61 1.97
C VAL A 101 -3.10 12.64 2.04
N SER A 102 -3.72 13.75 1.64
CA SER A 102 -5.16 13.99 1.74
C SER A 102 -5.74 14.55 0.44
N ARG A 103 -7.05 14.38 0.25
CA ARG A 103 -7.83 14.96 -0.85
C ARG A 103 -8.50 16.29 -0.50
N ASN A 104 -8.30 16.80 0.72
CA ASN A 104 -8.78 18.12 1.13
C ASN A 104 -7.82 19.23 0.68
N CYS A 105 -8.26 20.48 0.63
CA CYS A 105 -7.35 21.62 0.48
C CYS A 105 -6.43 21.77 1.69
N PHE A 106 -5.26 22.35 1.50
CA PHE A 106 -4.29 22.55 2.59
C PHE A 106 -4.82 23.47 3.69
N ASP A 107 -5.62 24.48 3.33
CA ASP A 107 -6.24 25.40 4.30
C ASP A 107 -7.11 24.67 5.33
N SER A 108 -7.93 23.72 4.87
CA SER A 108 -8.81 22.96 5.76
C SER A 108 -8.02 21.98 6.63
N ILE A 109 -6.99 21.32 6.09
CA ILE A 109 -6.08 20.45 6.85
C ILE A 109 -5.42 21.25 7.98
N ARG A 110 -4.89 22.45 7.67
CA ARG A 110 -4.23 23.32 8.64
C ARG A 110 -5.18 23.79 9.74
N LEU A 111 -6.40 24.21 9.37
CA LEU A 111 -7.40 24.64 10.35
C LEU A 111 -7.87 23.46 11.21
N ALA A 112 -8.17 22.31 10.61
CA ALA A 112 -8.57 21.11 11.32
C ALA A 112 -7.50 20.65 12.30
N ALA A 113 -6.22 20.70 11.92
CA ALA A 113 -5.10 20.37 12.79
C ALA A 113 -5.08 21.27 14.03
N GLN A 114 -5.25 22.58 13.83
CA GLN A 114 -5.33 23.56 14.92
C GLN A 114 -6.51 23.27 15.86
N LYS A 115 -7.69 22.96 15.31
CA LYS A 115 -8.91 22.69 16.10
C LYS A 115 -8.83 21.38 16.87
N ALA A 116 -8.30 20.34 16.23
CA ALA A 116 -8.09 19.02 16.82
C ALA A 116 -6.88 18.97 17.78
N GLY A 117 -6.04 20.01 17.82
CA GLY A 117 -4.82 20.04 18.64
C GLY A 117 -3.67 19.19 18.09
N LEU A 118 -3.70 18.83 16.80
CA LEU A 118 -2.71 17.99 16.14
C LEU A 118 -1.58 18.84 15.53
N SER A 119 -0.36 18.32 15.62
CA SER A 119 0.78 18.91 14.89
C SER A 119 0.86 18.30 13.49
N LEU A 120 0.98 19.15 12.48
CA LEU A 120 1.22 18.69 11.11
C LEU A 120 2.67 18.22 10.94
N PRO A 121 2.92 17.18 10.14
CA PRO A 121 4.28 16.77 9.77
C PRO A 121 4.91 17.80 8.83
N SER A 122 6.21 17.66 8.58
CA SER A 122 6.93 18.51 7.61
C SER A 122 6.48 18.31 6.16
N ILE A 123 5.87 17.16 5.85
CA ILE A 123 5.42 16.80 4.51
C ILE A 123 3.90 16.61 4.54
N VAL A 124 3.17 17.47 3.86
CA VAL A 124 1.71 17.40 3.69
C VAL A 124 1.37 17.54 2.21
N TYR A 125 0.87 16.47 1.62
CA TYR A 125 0.29 16.46 0.28
C TYR A 125 -1.22 16.65 0.40
N SER A 126 -1.72 17.72 -0.21
CA SER A 126 -3.14 18.07 -0.22
C SER A 126 -3.68 18.01 -1.65
N ARG A 127 -4.98 18.28 -1.85
CA ARG A 127 -5.53 18.47 -3.20
C ARG A 127 -4.83 19.55 -3.99
N ASP A 128 -4.30 20.56 -3.32
CA ASP A 128 -3.63 21.70 -3.96
C ASP A 128 -2.26 21.30 -4.57
N THR A 129 -1.81 20.07 -4.31
CA THR A 129 -0.57 19.48 -4.83
C THR A 129 -0.85 18.19 -5.61
N PRO A 130 -1.47 18.25 -6.80
CA PRO A 130 -1.74 17.07 -7.60
C PRO A 130 -0.44 16.37 -8.04
N PRO A 131 -0.48 15.05 -8.34
CA PRO A 131 -1.67 14.19 -8.37
C PRO A 131 -2.18 13.78 -6.98
N VAL A 132 -3.44 13.34 -6.90
CA VAL A 132 -4.10 12.92 -5.64
C VAL A 132 -4.45 11.42 -5.64
N LYS A 133 -4.60 10.83 -4.45
CA LYS A 133 -5.10 9.44 -4.28
C LYS A 133 -6.42 9.26 -5.07
N PRO A 134 -6.66 8.18 -5.82
CA PRO A 134 -5.94 6.90 -5.81
C PRO A 134 -4.78 6.78 -6.81
N SER A 135 -4.28 7.87 -7.38
CA SER A 135 -3.08 7.81 -8.22
C SER A 135 -1.87 7.38 -7.38
N PRO A 136 -1.12 6.33 -7.80
CA PRO A 136 0.07 5.88 -7.07
C PRO A 136 1.19 6.93 -7.05
N GLU A 137 1.24 7.82 -8.06
CA GLU A 137 2.20 8.92 -8.14
C GLU A 137 2.09 9.86 -6.92
N ALA A 138 0.90 10.04 -6.35
CA ALA A 138 0.72 10.81 -5.12
C ALA A 138 1.49 10.21 -3.94
N LEU A 139 1.52 8.88 -3.85
CA LEU A 139 2.20 8.15 -2.78
C LEU A 139 3.70 7.98 -3.07
N TRP A 140 4.10 7.81 -4.33
CA TRP A 140 5.53 7.77 -4.70
C TRP A 140 6.25 9.07 -4.36
N ARG A 141 5.63 10.23 -4.63
CA ARG A 141 6.18 11.53 -4.24
C ARG A 141 6.37 11.65 -2.73
N ALA A 142 5.38 11.18 -1.96
CA ALA A 142 5.49 11.13 -0.50
C ALA A 142 6.63 10.23 -0.02
N ALA A 143 6.78 9.04 -0.63
CA ALA A 143 7.86 8.11 -0.33
C ALA A 143 9.25 8.70 -0.68
N GLU A 144 9.35 9.36 -1.84
CA GLU A 144 10.57 10.02 -2.31
C GLU A 144 11.01 11.14 -1.36
N ASP A 145 10.09 12.02 -0.93
CA ASP A 145 10.39 13.10 0.01
C ASP A 145 10.80 12.57 1.40
N MET A 146 10.21 11.43 1.82
CA MET A 146 10.63 10.71 3.01
C MET A 146 11.93 9.91 2.81
N LYS A 147 12.43 9.80 1.58
CA LYS A 147 13.62 9.02 1.17
C LYS A 147 13.50 7.52 1.49
N VAL A 148 12.31 6.98 1.30
CA VAL A 148 11.99 5.58 1.54
C VAL A 148 11.50 4.94 0.25
N HIS A 149 11.96 3.72 -0.03
CA HIS A 149 11.45 2.95 -1.16
C HIS A 149 9.97 2.60 -0.93
N PRO A 150 9.08 2.66 -1.95
CA PRO A 150 7.64 2.43 -1.75
C PRO A 150 7.28 1.15 -0.98
N SER A 151 7.99 0.04 -1.22
CA SER A 151 7.75 -1.22 -0.49
C SER A 151 8.02 -1.15 1.03
N GLY A 152 8.73 -0.13 1.51
CA GLY A 152 8.96 0.15 2.92
C GLY A 152 7.89 1.07 3.54
N CYS A 153 7.00 1.65 2.74
CA CYS A 153 5.95 2.55 3.20
C CYS A 153 4.69 1.77 3.63
N LEU A 154 4.03 2.26 4.68
CA LEU A 154 2.71 1.83 5.09
C LEU A 154 1.70 2.98 4.97
N MET A 155 0.67 2.80 4.15
CA MET A 155 -0.49 3.69 4.09
C MET A 155 -1.49 3.33 5.20
N ILE A 156 -1.92 4.32 5.97
CA ILE A 156 -3.08 4.21 6.88
C ILE A 156 -4.19 5.08 6.32
N GLY A 157 -5.32 4.46 5.98
CA GLY A 157 -6.46 5.12 5.36
C GLY A 157 -7.79 4.62 5.92
N ASP A 158 -8.86 5.30 5.54
CA ASP A 158 -10.24 4.92 5.85
C ASP A 158 -11.03 4.62 4.55
N PHE A 159 -10.55 5.07 3.39
CA PHE A 159 -11.31 5.03 2.16
C PHE A 159 -10.65 4.17 1.08
N VAL A 160 -11.47 3.72 0.12
CA VAL A 160 -11.01 2.86 -0.98
C VAL A 160 -9.85 3.49 -1.78
N TYR A 161 -9.79 4.82 -1.86
CA TYR A 161 -8.73 5.51 -2.58
C TYR A 161 -7.35 5.38 -1.94
N ASP A 162 -7.29 5.23 -0.62
CA ASP A 162 -6.06 4.98 0.12
C ASP A 162 -5.51 3.60 -0.22
N LEU A 163 -6.39 2.60 -0.12
CA LEU A 163 -6.03 1.20 -0.32
C LEU A 163 -5.63 0.93 -1.76
N VAL A 164 -6.42 1.44 -2.72
CA VAL A 164 -6.11 1.29 -4.15
C VAL A 164 -4.83 2.04 -4.52
N GLY A 165 -4.65 3.26 -4.00
CA GLY A 165 -3.42 4.04 -4.21
C GLY A 165 -2.20 3.28 -3.70
N ALA A 166 -2.24 2.79 -2.45
CA ALA A 166 -1.15 2.07 -1.83
C ALA A 166 -0.80 0.78 -2.58
N ARG A 167 -1.81 -0.02 -2.95
CA ARG A 167 -1.64 -1.23 -3.77
C ARG A 167 -0.94 -0.94 -5.08
N ARG A 168 -1.40 0.08 -5.81
CA ARG A 168 -0.80 0.48 -7.10
C ARG A 168 0.61 1.04 -6.94
N ALA A 169 0.92 1.62 -5.78
CA ALA A 169 2.23 2.14 -5.46
C ALA A 169 3.22 1.08 -4.97
N GLY A 170 2.79 -0.19 -4.79
CA GLY A 170 3.61 -1.25 -4.21
C GLY A 170 3.83 -1.09 -2.70
N MET A 171 2.87 -0.48 -2.01
CA MET A 171 2.90 -0.20 -0.57
C MET A 171 1.92 -1.10 0.19
N ARG A 172 2.19 -1.30 1.48
CA ARG A 172 1.23 -1.91 2.42
C ARG A 172 0.15 -0.91 2.79
N ALA A 173 -1.04 -1.39 3.14
CA ALA A 173 -2.18 -0.54 3.51
C ALA A 173 -2.97 -1.12 4.69
N VAL A 174 -3.24 -0.30 5.70
CA VAL A 174 -4.14 -0.64 6.81
C VAL A 174 -5.37 0.24 6.74
N LEU A 175 -6.54 -0.40 6.83
CA LEU A 175 -7.84 0.26 6.95
C LEU A 175 -8.15 0.48 8.44
N VAL A 176 -8.60 1.69 8.80
CA VAL A 176 -9.06 2.00 10.16
C VAL A 176 -10.42 2.68 10.16
N GLN A 177 -11.13 2.65 11.29
CA GLN A 177 -12.31 3.48 11.58
C GLN A 177 -13.54 3.24 10.67
N ARG A 178 -13.55 2.12 9.92
CA ARG A 178 -14.56 1.82 8.90
C ARG A 178 -14.94 0.32 8.90
N PRO A 179 -15.56 -0.18 9.99
CA PRO A 179 -15.94 -1.58 10.09
C PRO A 179 -16.95 -1.99 9.00
N GLY A 180 -16.72 -3.13 8.35
CA GLY A 180 -17.68 -3.78 7.44
C GLY A 180 -17.91 -3.06 6.11
N VAL A 181 -16.99 -2.19 5.67
CA VAL A 181 -17.06 -1.57 4.35
C VAL A 181 -16.71 -2.56 3.23
N GLU A 182 -17.34 -2.40 2.06
CA GLU A 182 -17.18 -3.32 0.92
C GLU A 182 -15.71 -3.46 0.48
N TRP A 183 -14.92 -2.39 0.58
CA TRP A 183 -13.51 -2.35 0.14
C TRP A 183 -12.51 -2.86 1.18
N GLU A 184 -12.95 -3.40 2.33
CA GLU A 184 -12.05 -3.92 3.37
C GLU A 184 -11.04 -4.94 2.85
N HIS A 185 -11.43 -5.75 1.85
CA HIS A 185 -10.59 -6.76 1.22
C HIS A 185 -9.36 -6.19 0.47
N TRP A 186 -9.33 -4.88 0.20
CA TRP A 186 -8.18 -4.21 -0.39
C TRP A 186 -7.05 -3.92 0.62
N ALA A 187 -7.34 -3.94 1.93
CA ALA A 187 -6.34 -3.69 2.97
C ALA A 187 -5.55 -4.96 3.35
N ASP A 188 -4.29 -4.78 3.76
CA ASP A 188 -3.50 -5.82 4.42
C ASP A 188 -4.13 -6.25 5.74
N ALA A 189 -4.65 -5.28 6.51
CA ALA A 189 -5.38 -5.49 7.73
C ALA A 189 -6.39 -4.35 7.96
N SER A 190 -7.42 -4.63 8.76
CA SER A 190 -8.50 -3.72 9.07
C SER A 190 -8.72 -3.68 10.57
N PHE A 191 -8.94 -2.49 11.12
CA PHE A 191 -9.19 -2.27 12.53
C PHE A 191 -10.37 -1.31 12.73
N ASP A 192 -11.34 -1.73 13.52
CA ASP A 192 -12.50 -0.88 13.86
C ASP A 192 -12.06 0.44 14.51
N ARG A 193 -10.95 0.41 15.25
CA ARG A 193 -10.37 1.58 15.91
C ARG A 193 -8.91 1.78 15.57
N LEU A 194 -8.51 3.02 15.26
CA LEU A 194 -7.10 3.36 15.06
C LEU A 194 -6.26 2.98 16.28
N LEU A 195 -6.78 3.21 17.50
CA LEU A 195 -6.09 2.84 18.73
C LEU A 195 -5.74 1.34 18.81
N ASP A 196 -6.58 0.45 18.29
CA ASP A 196 -6.30 -1.00 18.28
C ASP A 196 -5.11 -1.32 17.37
N PHE A 197 -4.99 -0.63 16.24
CA PHE A 197 -3.83 -0.74 15.37
C PHE A 197 -2.56 -0.19 16.05
N VAL A 198 -2.65 0.94 16.75
CA VAL A 198 -1.52 1.50 17.53
C VAL A 198 -1.02 0.50 18.58
N GLU A 199 -1.91 -0.25 19.23
CA GLU A 199 -1.51 -1.30 20.18
C GLU A 199 -0.79 -2.46 19.49
N VAL A 200 -1.14 -2.81 18.25
CA VAL A 200 -0.38 -3.78 17.44
C VAL A 200 1.03 -3.24 17.16
N LEU A 201 1.17 -1.96 16.80
CA LEU A 201 2.47 -1.34 16.55
C LEU A 201 3.36 -1.37 17.81
N LYS A 202 2.82 -0.99 18.97
CA LYS A 202 3.56 -0.99 20.24
C LYS A 202 4.02 -2.37 20.69
N LYS A 203 3.23 -3.41 20.40
CA LYS A 203 3.55 -4.81 20.73
C LYS A 203 4.37 -5.52 19.66
N GLU A 204 4.72 -4.82 18.57
CA GLU A 204 5.38 -5.39 17.38
C GLU A 204 4.64 -6.63 16.86
N GLY A 205 3.30 -6.55 16.88
CA GLY A 205 2.42 -7.64 16.47
C GLY A 205 2.63 -8.02 15.01
N SER A 206 2.40 -9.29 14.71
CA SER A 206 2.50 -9.84 13.35
C SER A 206 1.09 -10.04 12.78
N LEU A 207 0.87 -9.60 11.55
CA LEU A 207 -0.41 -9.61 10.85
C LEU A 207 -0.34 -10.50 9.61
N GLN A 208 -1.47 -11.08 9.23
CA GLN A 208 -1.56 -11.84 8.00
C GLN A 208 -1.67 -10.89 6.81
N ALA A 209 -0.62 -10.86 5.98
CA ALA A 209 -0.60 -10.08 4.74
C ALA A 209 -1.68 -10.55 3.76
N TRP A 210 -2.25 -9.63 2.97
CA TRP A 210 -3.41 -9.91 2.12
C TRP A 210 -3.13 -11.00 1.07
N GLU A 211 -1.92 -11.05 0.54
CA GLU A 211 -1.57 -11.90 -0.61
C GLU A 211 -1.56 -13.39 -0.26
N TYR A 212 -1.47 -13.73 1.04
CA TYR A 212 -1.45 -15.12 1.52
C TYR A 212 -2.67 -15.48 2.38
N ARG A 213 -3.59 -14.54 2.62
CA ARG A 213 -4.78 -14.78 3.44
C ARG A 213 -5.64 -15.93 2.91
N ALA A 214 -5.77 -16.03 1.59
CA ALA A 214 -6.55 -17.09 0.94
C ALA A 214 -5.95 -18.50 1.14
N LEU A 215 -4.62 -18.60 1.23
CA LEU A 215 -3.93 -19.89 1.37
C LEU A 215 -4.12 -20.52 2.76
N GLN A 216 -4.40 -19.71 3.78
CA GLN A 216 -4.70 -20.22 5.13
C GLN A 216 -6.15 -20.68 5.29
N GLY A 217 -7.10 -20.03 4.60
CA GLY A 217 -8.52 -20.35 4.73
C GLY A 217 -8.99 -21.58 3.94
N SER A 218 -8.21 -22.03 2.95
CA SER A 218 -8.62 -23.05 1.97
C SER A 218 -8.24 -24.49 2.37
N GLY A 219 -7.99 -24.75 3.66
CA GLY A 219 -7.58 -26.08 4.15
C GLY A 219 -6.12 -26.42 3.87
N GLY A 220 -5.32 -25.45 3.42
CA GLY A 220 -3.86 -25.54 3.45
C GLY A 220 -3.39 -25.60 4.89
N ASP A 221 -2.69 -26.66 5.26
CA ASP A 221 -2.10 -26.79 6.59
C ASP A 221 -1.15 -25.60 6.83
N ALA A 222 -1.31 -24.88 7.94
CA ALA A 222 -0.42 -23.78 8.31
C ALA A 222 1.04 -24.24 8.35
N ALA A 223 1.27 -25.52 8.68
CA ALA A 223 2.57 -26.17 8.60
C ALA A 223 3.16 -26.19 7.18
N SER A 224 2.33 -26.23 6.13
CA SER A 224 2.77 -26.19 4.73
C SER A 224 3.30 -24.82 4.33
N LEU A 225 2.66 -23.73 4.77
CA LEU A 225 3.17 -22.38 4.51
C LEU A 225 4.45 -22.12 5.29
N GLU A 226 4.49 -22.52 6.56
CA GLU A 226 5.70 -22.40 7.38
C GLU A 226 6.89 -23.17 6.75
N ALA A 227 6.64 -24.38 6.25
CA ALA A 227 7.65 -25.13 5.51
C ALA A 227 8.13 -24.39 4.24
N LEU A 228 7.21 -23.83 3.45
CA LEU A 228 7.55 -23.05 2.25
C LEU A 228 8.31 -21.76 2.55
N ALA A 229 8.09 -21.14 3.72
CA ALA A 229 8.84 -19.96 4.13
C ALA A 229 10.34 -20.27 4.32
N GLY A 230 10.66 -21.49 4.78
CA GLY A 230 12.02 -22.01 4.91
C GLY A 230 12.63 -22.54 3.62
N CYS A 231 11.89 -22.49 2.51
CA CYS A 231 12.33 -22.96 1.21
C CYS A 231 12.75 -21.80 0.30
N ALA A 232 13.58 -22.09 -0.69
CA ALA A 232 13.93 -21.15 -1.74
C ALA A 232 13.93 -21.84 -3.11
N LEU A 233 13.46 -21.13 -4.12
CA LEU A 233 13.40 -21.60 -5.50
C LEU A 233 14.61 -21.08 -6.28
N SER A 234 15.42 -21.99 -6.86
CA SER A 234 16.56 -21.64 -7.71
C SER A 234 16.29 -21.97 -9.17
N MET A 235 16.69 -21.07 -10.07
CA MET A 235 16.45 -21.21 -11.50
C MET A 235 17.41 -20.34 -12.33
N PRO A 236 17.84 -20.80 -13.52
CA PRO A 236 18.62 -19.99 -14.46
C PRO A 236 17.87 -18.73 -14.87
N ASP A 237 18.53 -17.58 -14.82
CA ASP A 237 17.95 -16.31 -15.27
C ASP A 237 17.69 -16.28 -16.79
N SER A 238 18.32 -17.17 -17.55
CA SER A 238 18.16 -17.35 -19.00
C SER A 238 16.87 -18.06 -19.39
N ARG A 239 16.09 -18.55 -18.42
CA ARG A 239 14.82 -19.23 -18.66
C ARG A 239 13.79 -18.26 -19.24
N GLU A 240 13.12 -18.62 -20.34
CA GLU A 240 12.19 -17.71 -21.04
C GLU A 240 10.95 -17.36 -20.21
N ASP A 241 10.39 -18.32 -19.48
CA ASP A 241 9.19 -18.16 -18.64
C ASP A 241 9.52 -17.77 -17.18
N ILE A 242 10.76 -17.33 -16.89
CA ILE A 242 11.26 -17.09 -15.53
C ILE A 242 10.32 -16.24 -14.68
N LEU A 243 9.90 -15.08 -15.21
CA LEU A 243 9.06 -14.12 -14.49
C LEU A 243 7.69 -14.72 -14.16
N SER A 244 7.06 -15.39 -15.13
CA SER A 244 5.71 -15.95 -14.95
C SER A 244 5.72 -17.12 -13.95
N VAL A 245 6.77 -17.94 -13.98
CA VAL A 245 6.96 -19.06 -13.04
C VAL A 245 7.22 -18.55 -11.63
N CYS A 246 8.08 -17.55 -11.44
CA CYS A 246 8.30 -16.96 -10.12
C CYS A 246 7.00 -16.39 -9.54
N MET A 247 6.20 -15.68 -10.35
CA MET A 247 4.92 -15.12 -9.90
C MET A 247 3.91 -16.21 -9.52
N LYS A 248 3.85 -17.32 -10.27
CA LYS A 248 3.01 -18.49 -9.94
C LYS A 248 3.46 -19.17 -8.63
N CYS A 249 4.76 -19.31 -8.44
CA CYS A 249 5.32 -19.88 -7.21
C CYS A 249 5.08 -18.96 -6.00
N ALA A 250 5.22 -17.65 -6.19
CA ALA A 250 4.90 -16.66 -5.17
C ALA A 250 3.43 -16.73 -4.78
N ALA A 251 2.51 -16.86 -5.74
CA ALA A 251 1.09 -17.07 -5.49
C ALA A 251 0.76 -18.31 -4.64
N ARG A 252 1.66 -19.31 -4.64
CA ARG A 252 1.55 -20.56 -3.87
C ARG A 252 2.25 -20.50 -2.51
N GLY A 253 2.85 -19.37 -2.15
CA GLY A 253 3.50 -19.16 -0.86
C GLY A 253 5.02 -19.33 -0.86
N VAL A 254 5.68 -19.49 -2.01
CA VAL A 254 7.15 -19.41 -2.06
C VAL A 254 7.58 -17.96 -1.82
N LEU A 255 8.42 -17.74 -0.80
CA LEU A 255 8.87 -16.38 -0.44
C LEU A 255 10.26 -16.04 -0.98
N ASN A 256 11.09 -17.03 -1.29
CA ASN A 256 12.51 -16.81 -1.56
C ASN A 256 12.87 -17.31 -2.96
N PHE A 257 13.43 -16.42 -3.78
CA PHE A 257 13.78 -16.68 -5.17
C PHE A 257 15.27 -16.40 -5.39
N HIS A 258 16.00 -17.35 -5.94
CA HIS A 258 17.39 -17.19 -6.32
C HIS A 258 17.50 -17.39 -7.84
N LEU A 259 18.16 -16.45 -8.51
CA LEU A 259 18.39 -16.52 -9.95
C LEU A 259 19.84 -16.88 -10.21
N GLU A 260 20.07 -17.93 -10.99
CA GLU A 260 21.40 -18.37 -11.40
C GLU A 260 21.83 -17.56 -12.63
N GLY A 261 22.61 -16.51 -12.40
CA GLY A 261 23.11 -15.63 -13.46
C GLY A 261 23.01 -14.14 -13.11
N GLU A 262 23.53 -13.32 -14.01
CA GLU A 262 23.54 -11.85 -13.92
C GLU A 262 23.15 -11.22 -15.27
N GLY A 263 22.33 -11.93 -16.03
CA GLY A 263 21.80 -11.55 -17.32
C GLY A 263 20.73 -10.46 -17.23
N THR A 264 20.36 -9.97 -18.41
CA THR A 264 19.38 -8.90 -18.59
C THR A 264 18.10 -9.43 -19.22
N LEU A 265 16.99 -8.72 -19.01
CA LEU A 265 15.68 -9.11 -19.49
C LEU A 265 15.63 -9.07 -21.02
N GLY A 266 15.53 -10.25 -21.64
CA GLY A 266 15.37 -10.39 -23.08
C GLY A 266 13.93 -10.15 -23.56
N ALA A 267 13.77 -9.94 -24.86
CA ALA A 267 12.46 -9.68 -25.48
C ALA A 267 11.45 -10.83 -25.27
N ALA A 268 11.90 -12.09 -25.29
CA ALA A 268 11.04 -13.24 -25.04
C ALA A 268 10.47 -13.23 -23.61
N GLN A 269 11.33 -13.00 -22.61
CA GLN A 269 10.93 -12.91 -21.20
C GLN A 269 10.03 -11.70 -20.94
N TRP A 270 10.32 -10.57 -21.59
CA TRP A 270 9.49 -9.36 -21.49
C TRP A 270 8.09 -9.58 -22.04
N PHE A 271 7.96 -10.26 -23.18
CA PHE A 271 6.67 -10.53 -23.84
C PHE A 271 5.72 -11.39 -22.99
N GLU A 272 6.25 -12.23 -22.09
CA GLU A 272 5.46 -13.06 -21.19
C GLU A 272 4.65 -12.25 -20.16
N ILE A 273 5.09 -11.03 -19.81
CA ILE A 273 4.43 -10.20 -18.81
C ILE A 273 3.65 -9.08 -19.48
N GLN A 274 2.35 -9.31 -19.66
CA GLN A 274 1.44 -8.29 -20.19
C GLN A 274 1.46 -7.03 -19.33
N GLY A 275 1.72 -5.88 -19.97
CA GLY A 275 1.73 -4.57 -19.32
C GLY A 275 3.05 -4.18 -18.66
N LEU A 276 4.10 -5.01 -18.74
CA LEU A 276 5.44 -4.60 -18.34
C LEU A 276 5.95 -3.53 -19.31
N SER A 277 6.36 -2.38 -18.78
CA SER A 277 6.85 -1.26 -19.60
C SER A 277 8.09 -1.69 -20.42
N PRO A 278 8.25 -1.22 -21.68
CA PRO A 278 9.47 -1.46 -22.46
C PRO A 278 10.75 -0.94 -21.79
N GLU A 279 10.66 -0.04 -20.82
CA GLU A 279 11.80 0.47 -20.05
C GLU A 279 12.53 -0.61 -19.24
N TRP A 280 11.89 -1.76 -19.01
CA TRP A 280 12.46 -2.89 -18.30
C TRP A 280 13.28 -3.83 -19.21
N LEU A 281 13.25 -3.64 -20.55
CA LEU A 281 14.13 -4.37 -21.45
C LEU A 281 15.60 -4.03 -21.15
N ASP A 282 16.47 -5.03 -21.27
CA ASP A 282 17.91 -4.94 -20.97
C ASP A 282 18.24 -4.59 -19.50
N MET A 283 17.26 -4.52 -18.60
CA MET A 283 17.49 -4.39 -17.16
C MET A 283 17.85 -5.75 -16.55
N PRO A 284 18.62 -5.81 -15.43
CA PRO A 284 18.96 -7.07 -14.79
C PRO A 284 17.71 -7.86 -14.40
N VAL A 285 17.61 -9.14 -14.79
CA VAL A 285 16.40 -9.97 -14.57
C VAL A 285 15.98 -9.98 -13.10
N LYS A 286 16.97 -10.00 -12.19
CA LYS A 286 16.76 -9.93 -10.74
C LYS A 286 16.02 -8.67 -10.29
N GLU A 287 16.33 -7.51 -10.87
CA GLU A 287 15.69 -6.25 -10.50
C GLU A 287 14.26 -6.16 -11.07
N VAL A 288 14.05 -6.68 -12.29
CA VAL A 288 12.72 -6.84 -12.87
C VAL A 288 11.85 -7.75 -11.98
N LEU A 289 12.39 -8.89 -11.56
CA LEU A 289 11.68 -9.82 -10.70
C LEU A 289 11.38 -9.22 -9.32
N LYS A 290 12.34 -8.52 -8.70
CA LYS A 290 12.11 -7.79 -7.44
C LYS A 290 10.96 -6.79 -7.57
N HIS A 291 10.92 -6.04 -8.67
CA HIS A 291 9.83 -5.09 -8.93
C HIS A 291 8.48 -5.79 -9.04
N LEU A 292 8.37 -6.83 -9.88
CA LEU A 292 7.12 -7.56 -10.10
C LEU A 292 6.60 -8.25 -8.83
N LEU A 293 7.49 -8.89 -8.07
CA LEU A 293 7.16 -9.47 -6.77
C LEU A 293 6.72 -8.39 -5.79
N GLY A 294 7.43 -7.27 -5.70
CA GLY A 294 7.08 -6.17 -4.80
C GLY A 294 5.69 -5.58 -5.03
N LEU A 295 5.17 -5.64 -6.26
CA LEU A 295 3.82 -5.15 -6.59
C LEU A 295 2.69 -6.10 -6.16
N LYS A 296 2.89 -7.43 -6.22
CA LYS A 296 1.82 -8.41 -5.97
C LYS A 296 2.03 -9.29 -4.74
N TYR A 297 3.28 -9.54 -4.37
CA TYR A 297 3.69 -10.43 -3.30
C TYR A 297 4.80 -9.77 -2.46
N PRO A 298 4.53 -8.69 -1.71
CA PRO A 298 5.60 -7.90 -1.10
C PRO A 298 6.41 -8.60 0.01
N LEU A 299 5.99 -9.79 0.51
CA LEU A 299 6.86 -10.62 1.37
C LEU A 299 7.82 -11.53 0.57
N ALA A 300 7.57 -11.72 -0.72
CA ALA A 300 8.47 -12.45 -1.60
C ALA A 300 9.71 -11.59 -1.93
N ARG A 301 10.85 -12.24 -2.04
CA ARG A 301 12.14 -11.58 -2.22
C ARG A 301 13.07 -12.38 -3.11
N VAL A 302 13.92 -11.65 -3.83
CA VAL A 302 15.06 -12.21 -4.54
C VAL A 302 16.26 -12.21 -3.60
N ILE A 303 16.86 -13.37 -3.37
CA ILE A 303 17.99 -13.59 -2.46
C ILE A 303 19.28 -13.83 -3.25
N ASP A 304 20.41 -13.44 -2.68
CA ASP A 304 21.73 -13.56 -3.33
C ASP A 304 22.35 -14.95 -3.16
N ASP A 305 21.99 -15.69 -2.11
CA ASP A 305 22.46 -17.05 -1.86
C ASP A 305 21.37 -17.91 -1.20
N MET A 306 21.50 -19.23 -1.33
CA MET A 306 20.54 -20.23 -0.84
C MET A 306 20.88 -20.76 0.55
N ALA A 307 21.86 -20.18 1.26
CA ALA A 307 22.35 -20.74 2.51
C ALA A 307 21.27 -20.73 3.60
N GLY A 308 20.97 -21.91 4.14
CA GLY A 308 19.96 -22.09 5.17
C GLY A 308 18.56 -22.40 4.65
N PHE A 309 18.33 -22.34 3.33
CA PHE A 309 17.03 -22.69 2.74
C PHE A 309 17.01 -24.13 2.20
N THR A 310 15.85 -24.77 2.30
CA THR A 310 15.58 -26.00 1.55
C THR A 310 15.34 -25.65 0.09
N ALA A 311 16.05 -26.31 -0.83
CA ALA A 311 15.94 -26.00 -2.25
C ALA A 311 14.65 -26.57 -2.86
N LEU A 312 13.97 -25.74 -3.65
CA LEU A 312 12.85 -26.14 -4.50
C LEU A 312 13.27 -26.19 -5.96
N ARG A 313 12.63 -27.05 -6.73
CA ARG A 313 12.61 -26.99 -8.20
C ARG A 313 11.20 -26.78 -8.71
N VAL A 314 11.09 -26.48 -9.99
CA VAL A 314 9.82 -26.44 -10.70
C VAL A 314 9.70 -27.71 -11.52
N ASN A 315 8.63 -28.47 -11.30
CA ASN A 315 8.35 -29.69 -12.06
C ASN A 315 7.90 -29.36 -13.50
N GLU A 316 7.70 -30.39 -14.32
CA GLU A 316 7.25 -30.23 -15.73
C GLU A 316 5.89 -29.50 -15.85
N ALA A 317 5.06 -29.53 -14.80
CA ALA A 317 3.78 -28.82 -14.74
C ALA A 317 3.90 -27.37 -14.25
N GLY A 318 5.12 -26.86 -14.01
CA GLY A 318 5.33 -25.48 -13.54
C GLY A 318 5.08 -25.32 -12.03
N GLU A 319 5.11 -26.40 -11.26
CA GLU A 319 4.80 -26.40 -9.83
C GLU A 319 6.04 -26.56 -8.95
N PRO A 320 6.12 -25.83 -7.83
CA PRO A 320 7.24 -25.97 -6.90
C PRO A 320 7.20 -27.35 -6.22
N GLU A 321 8.29 -28.10 -6.32
CA GLU A 321 8.51 -29.38 -5.65
C GLU A 321 9.81 -29.33 -4.84
N VAL A 322 9.81 -29.99 -3.67
CA VAL A 322 10.99 -30.10 -2.81
C VAL A 322 11.99 -31.06 -3.44
N LEU A 323 13.27 -30.69 -3.43
CA LEU A 323 14.38 -31.51 -3.90
C LEU A 323 14.75 -32.65 -2.95
#